data_AF-A0A925FAC7-F1
#
_entry.id   AF-A0A925FAC7-F1
#
_cell.length_a   1.000
_cell.length_b   1.000
_cell.length_c   1.000
_cell.angle_alpha   90.00
_cell.angle_beta   90.00
_cell.angle_gamma   90.00
#
_symmetry.space_group_name_H-M   'P 1'
#
loop_
_entity.id
_entity.type
_entity.pdbx_description
1 polymer ?
#
loop_
_entity_poly.entity_id
_entity_poly.type
_entity_poly.pdbx_seq_one_letter_code
_entity_poly.pdbx_strand_id
1 'polypeptide(L)'
;RGSDWEGLKIGGGPEPMRTDDGWLVLYHGTSTATEYTLALALLDANDPTRILDRSTAPLLKPELPWERDGFFPNVIFSNGWVRMPDGRILVYYGAADFCVGVAELVQTD
;
A
#
# COMPACT_ATOMS: atom_id res chain seq x y z
N ARG A 1 17.01 8.46 1.12
CA ARG A 1 15.84 8.50 0.22
C ARG A 1 14.63 8.40 1.12
N GLY A 2 13.96 9.51 1.38
CA GLY A 2 12.66 9.53 2.04
C GLY A 2 11.86 10.55 1.27
N SER A 3 10.87 10.09 0.51
CA SER A 3 9.90 10.95 -0.13
C SER A 3 8.93 11.47 0.93
N ASP A 4 8.42 12.70 0.75
CA ASP A 4 7.62 13.39 1.78
C ASP A 4 6.45 12.55 2.32
N TRP A 5 5.89 11.66 1.50
CA TRP A 5 4.75 10.81 1.83
C TRP A 5 5.06 9.62 2.78
N GLU A 6 6.34 9.25 2.96
CA GLU A 6 6.77 8.16 3.87
C GLU A 6 7.83 8.63 4.89
N GLY A 7 8.02 9.95 5.01
CA GLY A 7 9.11 10.53 5.78
C GLY A 7 9.02 10.37 7.30
N LEU A 8 7.83 10.07 7.86
CA LEU A 8 7.66 9.90 9.29
C LEU A 8 7.85 8.44 9.74
N LYS A 9 7.11 7.52 9.12
CA LYS A 9 7.19 6.08 9.40
C LYS A 9 6.61 5.28 8.23
N ILE A 10 6.95 4.00 8.21
CA ILE A 10 6.38 2.99 7.32
C ILE A 10 5.94 1.76 8.11
N GLY A 11 5.06 0.95 7.52
CA GLY A 11 4.72 -0.36 8.07
C GLY A 11 4.11 -1.27 7.01
N GLY A 12 4.33 -2.58 7.15
CA GLY A 12 3.72 -3.57 6.26
C GLY A 12 2.20 -3.54 6.33
N GLY A 13 1.54 -3.84 5.21
CA GLY A 13 0.09 -4.08 5.15
C GLY A 13 -0.21 -5.58 5.15
N PRO A 14 -0.62 -6.16 4.01
CA PRO A 14 -0.89 -7.59 3.87
C PRO A 14 0.38 -8.44 3.90
N GLU A 15 0.19 -9.76 3.94
CA GLU A 15 1.25 -10.73 3.72
C GLU A 15 1.95 -10.51 2.37
N PRO A 16 3.29 -10.58 2.27
CA PRO A 16 4.01 -10.47 1.00
C PRO A 16 3.54 -11.50 -0.04
N MET A 17 3.38 -11.06 -1.28
CA MET A 17 2.94 -11.92 -2.39
C MET A 17 4.16 -12.37 -3.19
N ARG A 18 4.26 -13.67 -3.41
CA ARG A 18 5.32 -14.22 -4.26
C ARG A 18 5.03 -13.91 -5.73
N THR A 19 6.03 -13.39 -6.42
CA THR A 19 6.04 -13.19 -7.88
C THR A 19 7.27 -13.90 -8.48
N ASP A 20 7.37 -13.89 -9.82
CA ASP A 20 8.55 -14.39 -10.52
C ASP A 20 9.78 -13.50 -10.27
N ASP A 21 9.57 -12.22 -9.96
CA ASP A 21 10.62 -11.23 -9.72
C ASP A 21 11.05 -11.11 -8.25
N GLY A 22 10.28 -11.66 -7.30
CA GLY A 22 10.58 -11.56 -5.88
C GLY A 22 9.37 -11.63 -4.96
N TRP A 23 9.51 -10.99 -3.79
CA TRP A 23 8.39 -10.76 -2.88
C TRP A 23 7.84 -9.36 -3.08
N LEU A 24 6.61 -9.26 -3.58
CA LEU A 24 5.88 -8.01 -3.65
C LEU A 24 5.32 -7.68 -2.27
N VAL A 25 5.64 -6.51 -1.75
CA VAL A 25 5.21 -6.02 -0.44
C VAL A 25 4.42 -4.75 -0.61
N LEU A 26 3.16 -4.78 -0.17
CA LEU A 26 2.36 -3.58 0.01
C LEU A 26 2.57 -3.04 1.44
N TYR A 27 2.95 -1.78 1.54
CA TYR A 27 3.21 -1.10 2.81
C TYR A 27 2.55 0.27 2.81
N HIS A 28 2.31 0.81 4.01
CA HIS A 28 1.88 2.18 4.18
C HIS A 28 3.07 3.09 4.48
N GLY A 29 3.02 4.32 3.96
CA GLY A 29 3.89 5.43 4.34
C GLY A 29 3.07 6.53 5.00
N THR A 30 3.65 7.15 6.03
CA THR A 30 3.06 8.31 6.70
C THR A 30 3.90 9.56 6.44
N SER A 31 3.25 10.63 5.99
CA SER A 31 3.88 11.94 5.81
C SER A 31 4.00 12.70 7.14
N THR A 32 4.76 13.80 7.15
CA THR A 32 4.81 14.71 8.31
C THR A 32 3.48 15.43 8.55
N ALA A 33 2.60 15.50 7.54
CA ALA A 33 1.23 15.97 7.65
C ALA A 33 0.26 14.88 8.14
N THR A 34 0.78 13.72 8.59
CA THR A 34 0.01 12.58 9.12
C THR A 34 -0.95 11.92 8.13
N GLU A 35 -0.76 12.15 6.84
CA GLU A 35 -1.46 11.43 5.78
C GLU A 35 -0.89 10.00 5.65
N TYR A 36 -1.77 9.00 5.54
CA TYR A 36 -1.37 7.61 5.27
C TYR A 36 -1.70 7.23 3.83
N THR A 37 -0.68 6.73 3.14
CA THR A 37 -0.75 6.30 1.75
C THR A 37 -0.17 4.91 1.59
N LEU A 38 -0.53 4.20 0.52
CA LEU A 38 -0.01 2.87 0.21
C LEU A 38 1.02 2.92 -0.91
N ALA A 39 2.00 2.03 -0.86
CA ALA A 39 3.05 1.88 -1.85
C ALA A 39 3.57 0.44 -1.91
N LEU A 40 4.38 0.13 -2.93
CA LEU A 40 4.93 -1.20 -3.17
C LEU A 40 6.46 -1.22 -3.01
N ALA A 41 6.97 -2.35 -2.54
CA ALA A 41 8.37 -2.70 -2.61
C ALA A 41 8.50 -4.12 -3.18
N LEU A 42 9.58 -4.36 -3.91
CA LEU A 42 9.96 -5.68 -4.38
C LEU A 42 11.21 -6.11 -3.62
N LEU A 43 11.14 -7.25 -2.93
CA LEU A 43 12.24 -7.82 -2.16
C LEU A 43 12.78 -9.07 -2.85
N ASP A 44 14.06 -9.38 -2.61
CA ASP A 44 14.70 -10.56 -3.17
C ASP A 44 14.01 -11.84 -2.67
N ALA A 45 13.79 -12.76 -3.61
CA ALA A 45 13.09 -14.02 -3.42
C ALA A 45 13.72 -14.95 -2.36
N ASN A 46 15.05 -14.89 -2.21
CA ASN A 46 15.83 -15.78 -1.34
C ASN A 46 16.25 -15.06 -0.05
N ASP A 47 16.48 -13.75 -0.13
CA ASP A 47 16.85 -12.92 1.01
C ASP A 47 15.94 -11.67 1.08
N PRO A 48 14.80 -11.73 1.79
CA PRO A 48 13.84 -10.62 1.84
C PRO A 48 14.38 -9.37 2.55
N THR A 49 15.59 -9.41 3.14
CA THR A 49 16.23 -8.19 3.67
C THR A 49 16.77 -7.29 2.55
N ARG A 50 16.91 -7.82 1.33
CA ARG A 50 17.38 -7.08 0.16
C ARG A 50 16.19 -6.50 -0.61
N ILE A 51 16.11 -5.17 -0.65
CA ILE A 51 15.15 -4.43 -1.46
C ILE A 51 15.69 -4.36 -2.90
N LEU A 52 14.96 -4.96 -3.85
CA LEU A 52 15.28 -4.92 -5.28
C LEU A 52 14.73 -3.64 -5.93
N ASP A 53 13.50 -3.27 -5.58
CA ASP A 53 12.87 -2.04 -6.04
C ASP A 53 11.87 -1.51 -5.00
N ARG A 54 11.53 -0.22 -5.10
CA ARG A 54 10.59 0.45 -4.21
C ARG A 54 9.96 1.64 -4.90
N SER A 55 8.64 1.78 -4.77
CA SER A 55 7.88 2.90 -5.33
C SER A 55 8.49 4.24 -4.92
N THR A 56 8.61 5.15 -5.89
CA THR A 56 9.09 6.53 -5.67
C THR A 56 7.96 7.50 -5.31
N ALA A 57 6.71 7.09 -5.54
CA ALA A 57 5.49 7.83 -5.22
C ALA A 57 4.44 6.87 -4.61
N PRO A 58 3.41 7.40 -3.93
CA PRO A 58 2.31 6.57 -3.46
C PRO A 58 1.61 5.85 -4.63
N LEU A 59 1.25 4.60 -4.40
CA LEU A 59 0.35 3.84 -5.27
C LEU A 59 -1.10 4.29 -5.09
N LEU A 60 -1.52 4.51 -3.83
CA LEU A 60 -2.88 4.93 -3.49
C LEU A 60 -2.83 5.93 -2.33
N LYS A 61 -3.57 7.03 -2.45
CA LYS A 61 -3.65 8.12 -1.48
C LYS A 61 -5.10 8.55 -1.26
N PRO A 62 -5.44 9.20 -0.13
CA PRO A 62 -6.79 9.70 0.13
C PRO A 62 -7.25 10.72 -0.92
N GLU A 63 -8.27 10.36 -1.70
CA GLU A 63 -8.87 11.17 -2.74
C GLU A 63 -10.37 11.37 -2.60
N LEU A 64 -11.06 10.35 -2.10
CA LEU A 64 -12.50 10.32 -1.99
C LEU A 64 -12.96 10.91 -0.65
N PRO A 65 -14.20 11.46 -0.57
CA PRO A 65 -14.69 12.07 0.67
C PRO A 65 -14.59 11.13 1.89
N TRP A 66 -14.88 9.84 1.69
CA TRP A 66 -14.84 8.84 2.77
C TRP A 66 -13.43 8.37 3.16
N GLU A 67 -12.39 8.79 2.43
CA GLU A 67 -10.97 8.59 2.78
C GLU A 67 -10.39 9.81 3.48
N ARG A 68 -10.98 10.99 3.22
CA ARG A 68 -10.56 12.29 3.76
C ARG A 68 -11.34 12.70 5.00
N ASP A 69 -12.58 12.23 5.14
CA ASP A 69 -13.47 12.55 6.24
C ASP A 69 -13.83 11.26 7.02
N GLY A 70 -13.56 11.24 8.33
CA GLY A 70 -13.82 10.10 9.19
C GLY A 70 -13.30 10.28 10.61
N PHE A 71 -13.10 9.18 11.34
CA PHE A 71 -12.56 9.22 12.69
C PHE A 71 -11.13 9.76 12.72
N PHE A 72 -10.32 9.35 11.74
CA PHE A 72 -8.97 9.89 11.53
C PHE A 72 -8.79 10.23 10.04
N PRO A 73 -8.86 11.51 9.66
CA PRO A 73 -8.92 11.92 8.26
C PRO A 73 -7.61 11.64 7.50
N ASN A 74 -7.71 11.57 6.17
CA ASN A 74 -6.59 11.36 5.24
C ASN A 74 -5.82 10.05 5.48
N VAL A 75 -6.58 8.95 5.63
CA VAL A 75 -6.00 7.61 5.82
C VAL A 75 -6.48 6.65 4.76
N ILE A 76 -5.51 5.97 4.15
CA ILE A 76 -5.68 4.68 3.49
C ILE A 76 -4.70 3.71 4.14
N PHE A 77 -5.22 2.65 4.75
CA PHE A 77 -4.43 1.64 5.46
C PHE A 77 -4.79 0.24 4.99
N SER A 78 -3.85 -0.48 4.36
CA SER A 78 -4.16 -1.80 3.80
C SER A 78 -4.28 -2.86 4.88
N ASN A 79 -5.30 -3.71 4.76
CA ASN A 79 -5.59 -4.81 5.68
C ASN A 79 -5.53 -6.19 5.02
N GLY A 80 -5.32 -6.26 3.70
CA GLY A 80 -5.37 -7.52 2.96
C GLY A 80 -5.40 -7.30 1.46
N TRP A 81 -4.89 -8.30 0.71
CA TRP A 81 -5.25 -8.46 -0.70
C TRP A 81 -5.82 -9.84 -0.97
N VAL A 82 -6.59 -9.97 -2.04
CA VAL A 82 -7.20 -11.23 -2.46
C VAL A 82 -6.95 -11.42 -3.94
N ARG A 83 -6.30 -12.53 -4.30
CA ARG A 83 -6.19 -12.96 -5.70
C ARG A 83 -7.47 -13.67 -6.10
N MET A 84 -8.17 -13.10 -7.07
CA MET A 84 -9.42 -13.61 -7.62
C MET A 84 -9.15 -14.73 -8.64
N PRO A 85 -10.11 -15.64 -8.89
CA PRO A 85 -9.95 -16.72 -9.87
C PRO A 85 -9.66 -16.25 -11.31
N ASP A 86 -10.09 -15.03 -11.65
CA ASP A 86 -9.87 -14.39 -12.95
C ASP A 86 -8.50 -13.66 -13.05
N GLY A 87 -7.67 -13.77 -12.01
CA GLY A 87 -6.33 -13.18 -11.98
C GLY A 87 -6.25 -11.78 -11.38
N ARG A 88 -7.39 -11.12 -11.12
CA ARG A 88 -7.40 -9.80 -10.47
C ARG A 88 -6.87 -9.87 -9.05
N ILE A 89 -6.27 -8.79 -8.59
CA ILE A 89 -5.83 -8.63 -7.21
C ILE A 89 -6.62 -7.49 -6.59
N LEU A 90 -7.46 -7.81 -5.61
CA LEU A 90 -8.25 -6.82 -4.87
C LEU A 90 -7.54 -6.46 -3.58
N VAL A 91 -7.27 -5.18 -3.37
CA VAL A 91 -6.67 -4.63 -2.15
C VAL A 91 -7.78 -4.07 -1.28
N TYR A 92 -7.96 -4.63 -0.09
CA TYR A 92 -8.86 -4.12 0.93
C TYR A 92 -8.09 -3.16 1.85
N TYR A 93 -8.69 -2.01 2.12
CA TYR A 93 -8.09 -0.98 2.96
C TYR A 93 -9.12 -0.33 3.86
N GLY A 94 -8.68 0.06 5.06
CA GLY A 94 -9.40 0.99 5.91
C GLY A 94 -9.25 2.41 5.38
N ALA A 95 -10.34 3.15 5.38
CA ALA A 95 -10.40 4.54 4.95
C ALA A 95 -10.89 5.43 6.09
N ALA A 96 -10.12 6.48 6.37
CA ALA A 96 -10.33 7.45 7.43
C ALA A 96 -10.61 6.84 8.84
N ASP A 97 -10.08 5.65 9.12
CA ASP A 97 -10.39 4.80 10.28
C ASP A 97 -11.90 4.64 10.53
N PHE A 98 -12.69 4.65 9.46
CA PHE A 98 -14.14 4.74 9.53
C PHE A 98 -14.84 3.64 8.72
N CYS A 99 -14.38 3.37 7.51
CA CYS A 99 -14.98 2.37 6.64
C CYS A 99 -13.94 1.53 5.91
N VAL A 100 -14.40 0.54 5.14
CA VAL A 100 -13.56 -0.33 4.32
C VAL A 100 -13.79 -0.02 2.85
N GLY A 101 -12.71 0.25 2.12
CA GLY A 101 -12.66 0.36 0.68
C GLY A 101 -12.04 -0.87 0.02
N VAL A 102 -12.26 -1.00 -1.29
CA VAL A 102 -11.59 -1.99 -2.14
C VAL A 102 -11.08 -1.29 -3.39
N ALA A 103 -9.83 -1.59 -3.76
CA ALA A 103 -9.20 -1.16 -5.00
C ALA A 103 -8.68 -2.38 -5.77
N GLU A 104 -8.62 -2.28 -7.10
CA GLU A 104 -7.99 -3.31 -7.92
C GLU A 104 -6.54 -2.91 -8.20
N LEU A 105 -5.60 -3.81 -7.89
CA LEU A 105 -4.19 -3.63 -8.26
C LEU A 105 -4.03 -4.02 -9.73
N VAL A 106 -3.79 -3.01 -10.56
CA VAL A 106 -3.63 -3.16 -12.01
C VAL A 106 -2.17 -2.99 -12.38
N GLN A 107 -1.62 -3.96 -13.11
CA GLN A 107 -0.32 -3.82 -13.75
C GLN A 107 -0.48 -2.98 -15.02
N THR A 108 0.30 -1.91 -15.12
CA THR A 108 0.36 -1.05 -16.32
C THR A 108 1.55 -1.45 -17.19
N ASP A 109 1.39 -1.35 -18.51
CA ASP A 109 2.46 -1.57 -19.50
C ASP A 109 3.56 -0.50 -19.44
#